data_AF-A0A371BWX5-F1
#
_entry.id   AF-A0A371BWX5-F1
#
_cell.length_a   1.000
_cell.length_b   1.000
_cell.length_c   1.000
_cell.angle_alpha   90.00
_cell.angle_beta   90.00
_cell.angle_gamma   90.00
#
_symmetry.space_group_name_H-M   'P 1'
#
loop_
_entity.id
_entity.type
_entity.pdbx_description
1 polymer ?
#
loop_
_entity_poly.entity_id
_entity_poly.type
_entity_poly.pdbx_seq_one_letter_code
_entity_poly.pdbx_strand_id
1 'polypeptide(L)'
;MATISSSRTQVRRLESQLAELLSEYSSFATSHATAASEDEVRIGRDIEQVIEKTADSLESFERLLDSTPNATATQTGQLQRHRETLAEHRSQYKKINAGIKQERDRANLLSSVRSDIEGHRNRSATPQAEEEYMLHERGRVDNSNNMTDTLLAQAYATREELLTQRASLANIQRRLFNTASSIPGINTVISKINTRKKRDSLILAVIITLGILFILFLR
;
A
#
# COMPACT_ATOMS: atom_id res chain seq x y z
N MET A 1 25.03 39.28 4.10
CA MET A 1 23.68 39.13 3.52
C MET A 1 23.51 37.67 3.14
N ALA A 2 22.52 36.97 3.70
CA ALA A 2 22.25 35.58 3.34
C ALA A 2 21.80 35.52 1.88
N THR A 3 22.50 34.74 1.06
CA THR A 3 22.13 34.54 -0.35
C THR A 3 21.17 33.38 -0.49
N ILE A 4 20.31 33.42 -1.51
CA ILE A 4 19.38 32.33 -1.88
C ILE A 4 20.13 30.98 -2.00
N SER A 5 21.36 30.99 -2.51
CA SER A 5 22.21 29.80 -2.60
C SER A 5 22.62 29.23 -1.24
N SER A 6 22.95 30.09 -0.27
CA SER A 6 23.33 29.68 1.09
C SER A 6 22.15 29.11 1.88
N SER A 7 20.96 29.69 1.72
CA SER A 7 19.75 29.16 2.37
C SER A 7 19.39 27.79 1.79
N ARG A 8 19.50 27.61 0.46
CA ARG A 8 19.26 26.32 -0.19
C ARG A 8 20.23 25.22 0.25
N THR A 9 21.52 25.51 0.37
CA THR A 9 22.49 24.52 0.86
C THR A 9 22.22 24.15 2.31
N GLN A 10 21.82 25.12 3.14
CA GLN A 10 21.42 24.90 4.52
C GLN A 10 20.18 24.01 4.64
N VAL A 11 19.12 24.27 3.86
CA VAL A 11 17.90 23.44 3.83
C VAL A 11 18.24 22.00 3.43
N ARG A 12 19.02 21.80 2.36
CA ARG A 12 19.44 20.46 1.92
C ARG A 12 20.24 19.70 2.98
N ARG A 13 21.14 20.39 3.68
CA ARG A 13 21.93 19.80 4.76
C ARG A 13 21.03 19.31 5.89
N LEU A 14 20.05 20.13 6.29
CA LEU A 14 19.10 19.79 7.33
C LEU A 14 18.14 18.66 6.90
N GLU A 15 17.69 18.64 5.64
CA GLU A 15 16.91 17.53 5.07
C GLU A 15 17.69 16.22 5.10
N SER A 16 18.97 16.23 4.71
CA SER A 16 19.82 15.04 4.78
C SER A 16 20.01 14.53 6.20
N GLN A 17 20.22 15.45 7.15
CA GLN A 17 20.33 15.11 8.57
C GLN A 17 19.01 14.53 9.12
N LEU A 18 17.87 15.09 8.71
CA LEU A 18 16.56 14.58 9.08
C LEU A 18 16.30 13.16 8.54
N ALA A 19 16.70 12.89 7.30
CA ALA A 19 16.57 11.57 6.70
C ALA A 19 17.41 10.50 7.44
N GLU A 20 18.63 10.85 7.85
CA GLU A 20 19.50 9.97 8.65
C GLU A 20 18.88 9.66 10.03
N LEU A 21 18.44 10.70 10.74
CA LEU A 21 17.76 10.54 12.03
C LEU A 21 16.46 9.74 11.92
N LEU A 22 15.68 9.92 10.84
CA LEU A 22 14.46 9.14 10.62
C LEU A 22 14.76 7.67 10.33
N SER A 23 15.83 7.37 9.61
CA SER A 23 16.30 6.00 9.39
C SER A 23 16.70 5.35 10.71
N GLU A 24 17.48 6.05 11.54
CA GLU A 24 17.87 5.58 12.87
C GLU A 24 16.63 5.38 13.75
N TYR A 25 15.69 6.33 13.75
CA TYR A 25 14.44 6.26 14.50
C TYR A 25 13.56 5.07 14.06
N SER A 26 13.54 4.77 12.76
CA SER A 26 12.81 3.63 12.23
C SER A 26 13.36 2.27 12.71
N SER A 27 14.66 2.19 13.03
CA SER A 27 15.25 0.96 13.58
C SER A 27 14.64 0.60 14.95
N PHE A 28 14.29 1.61 15.77
CA PHE A 28 13.61 1.39 17.04
C PHE A 28 12.18 0.85 16.87
N ALA A 29 11.52 1.09 15.73
CA ALA A 29 10.23 0.47 15.43
C ALA A 29 10.30 -1.05 15.26
N THR A 30 11.48 -1.58 14.92
CA THR A 30 11.70 -3.04 14.84
C THR A 30 12.17 -3.64 16.16
N SER A 31 12.57 -2.81 17.12
CA SER A 31 12.98 -3.25 18.45
C SER A 31 11.73 -3.48 19.32
N HIS A 32 11.43 -4.73 19.64
CA HIS A 32 10.30 -5.12 20.52
C HIS A 32 10.56 -4.78 22.00
N ALA A 33 11.03 -3.57 22.29
CA ALA A 33 11.25 -3.10 23.65
C ALA A 33 9.94 -2.60 24.27
N THR A 34 9.62 -3.10 25.47
CA THR A 34 8.43 -2.71 26.23
C THR A 34 8.50 -1.27 26.78
N ALA A 35 9.71 -0.70 26.87
CA ALA A 35 9.96 0.67 27.30
C ALA A 35 10.70 1.49 26.22
N ALA A 36 10.56 2.82 26.28
CA ALA A 36 11.33 3.75 25.45
C ALA A 36 12.79 3.76 25.90
N SER A 37 13.71 3.53 24.97
CA SER A 37 15.13 3.71 25.24
C SER A 37 15.44 5.20 25.42
N GLU A 38 16.39 5.54 26.30
CA GLU A 38 16.82 6.92 26.49
C GLU A 38 17.33 7.54 25.17
N ASP A 39 17.96 6.72 24.32
CA ASP A 39 18.41 7.10 22.99
C ASP A 39 17.25 7.42 22.04
N GLU A 40 16.14 6.69 22.12
CA GLU A 40 14.96 6.93 21.27
C GLU A 40 14.27 8.25 21.64
N VAL A 41 14.17 8.55 22.94
CA VAL A 41 13.59 9.82 23.42
C VAL A 41 14.50 11.00 23.05
N ARG A 42 15.81 10.79 23.01
CA ARG A 42 16.77 11.78 22.52
C ARG A 42 16.61 12.01 21.01
N ILE A 43 16.65 10.95 20.21
CA ILE A 43 16.52 11.01 18.74
C ILE A 43 15.16 11.58 18.33
N GLY A 44 14.09 11.21 19.02
CA GLY A 44 12.76 11.78 18.78
C GLY A 44 12.71 13.30 19.00
N ARG A 45 13.36 13.80 20.05
CA ARG A 45 13.50 15.25 20.30
C ARG A 45 14.37 15.93 19.26
N ASP A 46 15.48 15.29 18.87
CA ASP A 46 16.39 15.82 17.86
C ASP A 46 15.69 15.94 16.49
N ILE A 47 14.86 14.96 16.11
CA ILE A 47 14.03 14.99 14.90
C ILE A 47 13.07 16.18 14.93
N GLU A 48 12.34 16.37 16.04
CA GLU A 48 11.38 17.46 16.17
C GLU A 48 12.06 18.83 16.09
N GLN A 49 13.24 18.97 16.73
CA GLN A 49 14.04 20.19 16.65
C GLN A 49 14.57 20.46 15.24
N VAL A 50 15.00 19.43 14.50
CA VAL A 50 15.48 19.59 13.11
C VAL A 50 14.30 19.91 12.17
N ILE A 51 13.12 19.35 12.40
CA ILE A 51 11.88 19.69 11.68
C ILE A 51 11.48 21.15 11.88
N GLU A 52 11.68 21.69 13.08
CA GLU A 52 11.42 23.11 13.37
C GLU A 52 12.46 24.00 12.67
N LYS A 53 13.75 23.70 12.83
CA LYS A 53 14.85 24.43 12.17
C LYS A 53 14.73 24.43 10.64
N THR A 54 14.27 23.33 10.03
CA THR A 54 14.03 23.25 8.57
C THR A 54 12.85 24.12 8.15
N ALA A 55 11.78 24.17 8.95
CA ALA A 55 10.64 25.04 8.70
C ALA A 55 11.04 26.52 8.76
N ASP A 56 11.78 26.94 9.79
CA ASP A 56 12.29 28.31 9.92
C ASP A 56 13.23 28.68 8.77
N SER A 57 14.10 27.75 8.36
CA SER A 57 14.99 27.95 7.22
C SER A 57 14.21 28.09 5.90
N LEU A 58 13.08 27.39 5.75
CA LEU A 58 12.19 27.51 4.60
C LEU A 58 11.38 28.81 4.61
N GLU A 59 10.94 29.28 5.78
CA GLU A 59 10.24 30.56 5.90
C GLU A 59 11.19 31.72 5.58
N SER A 60 12.43 31.68 6.08
CA SER A 60 13.44 32.67 5.71
C SER A 60 13.80 32.62 4.22
N PHE A 61 13.80 31.43 3.60
CA PHE A 61 13.97 31.27 2.16
C PHE A 61 12.82 31.90 1.37
N GLU A 62 11.57 31.74 1.82
CA GLU A 62 10.39 32.36 1.22
C GLU A 62 10.46 33.88 1.30
N ARG A 63 10.74 34.43 2.49
CA ARG A 63 10.86 35.89 2.69
C ARG A 63 11.96 36.50 1.80
N LEU A 64 13.08 35.80 1.63
CA LEU A 64 14.16 36.21 0.72
C LEU A 64 13.70 36.17 -0.75
N LEU A 65 12.93 35.15 -1.13
CA LEU A 65 12.37 35.02 -2.48
C LEU A 65 11.39 36.16 -2.78
N ASP A 66 10.49 36.48 -1.86
CA ASP A 66 9.51 37.56 -1.99
C ASP A 66 10.18 38.94 -2.06
N SER A 67 11.31 39.12 -1.36
CA SER A 67 12.09 40.37 -1.39
C SER A 67 12.96 40.54 -2.64
N THR A 68 13.09 39.49 -3.48
CA THR A 68 13.94 39.51 -4.66
C THR A 68 13.12 39.84 -5.92
N PRO A 69 13.25 41.03 -6.52
CA PRO A 69 12.57 41.35 -7.78
C PRO A 69 13.13 40.44 -8.89
N ASN A 70 12.24 39.75 -9.63
CA ASN A 70 12.55 38.73 -10.65
C ASN A 70 12.98 37.34 -10.12
N ALA A 71 12.37 36.85 -9.04
CA ALA A 71 12.49 35.44 -8.67
C ALA A 71 12.13 34.53 -9.86
N THR A 72 13.02 33.61 -10.22
CA THR A 72 12.80 32.70 -11.36
C THR A 72 11.78 31.63 -10.99
N ALA A 73 10.90 31.23 -11.91
CA ALA A 73 9.93 30.13 -11.69
C ALA A 73 10.57 28.85 -11.12
N THR A 74 11.83 28.58 -11.49
CA THR A 74 12.64 27.48 -10.95
C THR A 74 12.91 27.60 -9.44
N GLN A 75 13.10 28.80 -8.90
CA GLN A 75 13.37 29.03 -7.47
C GLN A 75 12.09 28.85 -6.65
N THR A 76 10.95 29.34 -7.15
CA THR A 76 9.62 29.10 -6.55
C THR A 76 9.27 27.61 -6.55
N GLY A 77 9.51 26.91 -7.66
CA GLY A 77 9.31 25.46 -7.74
C GLY A 77 10.22 24.67 -6.80
N GLN A 78 11.46 25.12 -6.58
CA GLN A 78 12.36 24.52 -5.59
C GLN A 78 11.84 24.70 -4.16
N LEU A 79 11.34 25.88 -3.82
CA LEU A 79 10.74 26.16 -2.52
C LEU A 79 9.55 25.23 -2.25
N GLN A 80 8.66 25.11 -3.24
CA GLN A 80 7.50 24.22 -3.15
C GLN A 80 7.92 22.76 -2.95
N ARG A 81 8.94 22.30 -3.69
CA ARG A 81 9.49 20.95 -3.51
C ARG A 81 10.05 20.73 -2.10
N HIS A 82 10.80 21.68 -1.55
CA HIS A 82 11.33 21.56 -0.19
C HIS A 82 10.22 21.53 0.88
N ARG A 83 9.11 22.25 0.65
CA ARG A 83 7.91 22.15 1.51
C ARG A 83 7.27 20.76 1.46
N GLU A 84 7.16 20.19 0.27
CA GLU A 84 6.63 18.84 0.07
C GLU A 84 7.51 17.81 0.77
N THR A 85 8.83 17.88 0.60
CA THR A 85 9.81 17.02 1.30
C THR A 85 9.67 17.12 2.82
N LEU A 86 9.56 18.34 3.38
CA LEU A 86 9.38 18.53 4.82
C LEU A 86 8.05 17.95 5.32
N ALA A 87 6.96 18.13 4.56
CA ALA A 87 5.65 17.56 4.89
C ALA A 87 5.69 16.03 4.86
N GLU A 88 6.39 15.45 3.90
CA GLU A 88 6.61 14.00 3.81
C GLU A 88 7.38 13.50 5.04
N HIS A 89 8.50 14.11 5.39
CA HIS A 89 9.28 13.72 6.58
C HIS A 89 8.48 13.83 7.88
N ARG A 90 7.65 14.87 8.04
CA ARG A 90 6.73 15.00 9.18
C ARG A 90 5.70 13.86 9.23
N SER A 91 5.16 13.47 8.08
CA SER A 91 4.21 12.36 7.98
C SER A 91 4.90 11.02 8.30
N GLN A 92 6.11 10.80 7.77
CA GLN A 92 6.92 9.61 8.06
C GLN A 92 7.23 9.51 9.56
N TYR A 93 7.68 10.59 10.19
CA TYR A 93 7.93 10.63 11.64
C TYR A 93 6.69 10.22 12.46
N LYS A 94 5.53 10.82 12.16
CA LYS A 94 4.27 10.49 12.85
C LYS A 94 3.88 9.03 12.68
N LYS A 95 4.05 8.47 11.48
CA LYS A 95 3.77 7.05 11.20
C LYS A 95 4.69 6.12 12.00
N ILE A 96 5.99 6.41 12.02
CA ILE A 96 6.97 5.61 12.77
C ILE A 96 6.66 5.68 14.27
N ASN A 97 6.44 6.87 14.82
CA ASN A 97 6.11 7.05 16.24
C ASN A 97 4.80 6.33 16.62
N ALA A 98 3.76 6.43 15.78
CA ALA A 98 2.51 5.70 16.01
C ALA A 98 2.72 4.18 15.97
N GLY A 99 3.54 3.67 15.04
CA GLY A 99 3.90 2.26 14.95
C GLY A 99 4.64 1.75 16.18
N ILE A 100 5.64 2.51 16.66
CA ILE A 100 6.38 2.19 17.89
C ILE A 100 5.41 2.11 19.08
N LYS A 101 4.53 3.11 19.23
CA LYS A 101 3.55 3.13 20.32
C LYS A 101 2.59 1.94 20.25
N GLN A 102 2.09 1.60 19.06
CA GLN A 102 1.19 0.48 18.87
C GLN A 102 1.85 -0.86 19.23
N GLU A 103 3.10 -1.08 18.84
CA GLU A 103 3.81 -2.32 19.19
C GLU A 103 4.13 -2.40 20.70
N ARG A 104 4.37 -1.26 21.36
CA ARG A 104 4.49 -1.21 22.83
C ARG A 104 3.19 -1.54 23.52
N ASP A 105 2.09 -0.94 23.08
CA ASP A 105 0.76 -1.20 23.65
C ASP A 105 0.43 -2.69 23.48
N ARG A 106 0.74 -3.27 22.31
CA ARG A 106 0.62 -4.71 22.07
C ARG A 106 1.50 -5.54 23.01
N ALA A 107 2.77 -5.19 23.18
CA ALA A 107 3.67 -5.92 24.09
C ALA A 107 3.20 -5.86 25.55
N ASN A 108 2.68 -4.71 26.00
CA ASN A 108 2.13 -4.54 27.33
C ASN A 108 0.86 -5.35 27.55
N LEU A 109 -0.04 -5.38 26.55
CA LEU A 109 -1.24 -6.23 26.59
C LEU A 109 -0.88 -7.72 26.66
N LEU A 110 0.10 -8.17 25.88
CA LEU A 110 0.56 -9.57 25.93
C LEU A 110 1.17 -9.93 27.28
N SER A 111 1.90 -9.01 27.93
CA SER A 111 2.40 -9.23 29.29
C SER A 111 1.27 -9.35 30.31
N SER A 112 0.23 -8.53 30.20
CA SER A 112 -0.95 -8.61 31.07
C SER A 112 -1.69 -9.94 30.88
N VAL A 113 -1.97 -10.31 29.62
CA VAL A 113 -2.64 -11.57 29.29
C VAL A 113 -1.84 -12.77 29.78
N ARG A 114 -0.51 -12.75 29.64
CA ARG A 114 0.34 -13.83 30.14
C ARG A 114 0.26 -13.95 31.67
N SER A 115 0.24 -12.82 32.38
CA SER A 115 0.06 -12.80 33.83
C SER A 115 -1.32 -13.29 34.26
N ASP A 116 -2.37 -12.92 33.53
CA ASP A 116 -3.74 -13.38 33.79
C ASP A 116 -3.91 -14.87 33.52
N ILE A 117 -3.32 -15.38 32.44
CA ILE A 117 -3.30 -16.82 32.12
C ILE A 117 -2.58 -17.60 33.22
N GLU A 118 -1.43 -17.11 33.70
CA GLU A 118 -0.69 -17.74 34.79
C GLU A 118 -1.48 -17.68 36.11
N GLY A 119 -2.16 -16.57 36.39
CA GLY A 119 -3.08 -16.44 37.52
C GLY A 119 -4.33 -17.34 37.40
N HIS A 120 -4.87 -17.53 36.21
CA HIS A 120 -5.95 -18.50 35.96
C HIS A 120 -5.46 -19.93 36.16
N ARG A 121 -4.29 -20.28 35.61
CA ARG A 121 -3.69 -21.62 35.76
C ARG A 121 -3.41 -21.96 37.23
N ASN A 122 -2.99 -20.99 38.03
CA ASN A 122 -2.82 -21.18 39.47
C ASN A 122 -4.16 -21.30 40.22
N ARG A 123 -5.21 -20.61 39.77
CA ARG A 123 -6.58 -20.73 40.31
C ARG A 123 -7.29 -22.02 39.86
N SER A 124 -6.90 -22.62 38.73
CA SER A 124 -7.41 -23.90 38.24
C SER A 124 -7.13 -25.09 39.17
N ALA A 125 -6.27 -24.92 40.19
CA ALA A 125 -5.98 -25.95 41.18
C ALA A 125 -7.06 -26.06 42.28
N THR A 126 -8.11 -25.24 42.24
CA THR A 126 -9.21 -25.23 43.22
C THR A 126 -10.52 -25.76 42.62
N PRO A 127 -11.36 -26.51 43.37
CA PRO A 127 -12.61 -27.09 42.86
C PRO A 127 -13.61 -26.08 42.27
N GLN A 128 -13.60 -24.84 42.76
CA GLN A 128 -14.44 -23.75 42.24
C GLN A 128 -14.09 -23.35 40.80
N ALA A 129 -12.85 -23.58 40.36
CA ALA A 129 -12.43 -23.25 39.00
C ALA A 129 -12.95 -24.26 37.96
N GLU A 130 -13.30 -25.49 38.37
CA GLU A 130 -13.90 -26.48 37.49
C GLU A 130 -15.34 -26.09 37.13
N GLU A 131 -16.12 -25.64 38.12
CA GLU A 131 -17.50 -25.17 37.89
C GLU A 131 -17.55 -23.92 36.98
N GLU A 132 -16.64 -22.96 37.20
CA GLU A 132 -16.53 -21.76 36.35
C GLU A 132 -16.06 -22.11 34.93
N TYR A 133 -15.13 -23.07 34.79
CA TYR A 133 -14.71 -23.60 33.50
C TYR A 133 -15.87 -24.27 32.75
N MET A 134 -16.67 -25.09 33.42
CA MET A 134 -17.85 -25.74 32.83
C MET A 134 -18.90 -24.72 32.39
N LEU A 135 -19.11 -23.65 33.15
CA LEU A 135 -20.02 -22.56 32.77
C LEU A 135 -19.53 -21.82 31.52
N HIS A 136 -18.23 -21.52 31.47
CA HIS A 136 -17.62 -20.86 30.31
C HIS A 136 -17.62 -21.77 29.08
N GLU A 137 -17.40 -23.08 29.25
CA GLU A 137 -17.48 -24.06 28.16
C GLU A 137 -18.89 -24.14 27.59
N ARG A 138 -19.93 -24.09 28.43
CA ARG A 138 -21.32 -23.96 27.97
C ARG A 138 -21.54 -22.68 27.15
N GLY A 139 -21.03 -21.54 27.61
CA GLY A 139 -21.10 -20.28 26.86
C GLY A 139 -20.39 -20.35 25.51
N ARG A 140 -19.25 -21.05 25.43
CA ARG A 140 -18.54 -21.31 24.16
C ARG A 140 -19.34 -22.19 23.22
N VAL A 141 -19.97 -23.26 23.74
CA VAL A 141 -20.84 -24.15 22.96
C VAL A 141 -22.04 -23.37 22.42
N ASP A 142 -22.68 -22.55 23.24
CA ASP A 142 -23.83 -21.73 22.82
C ASP A 142 -23.42 -20.71 21.74
N ASN A 143 -22.27 -20.05 21.89
CA ASN A 143 -21.74 -19.15 20.86
C ASN A 143 -21.39 -19.89 19.56
N SER A 144 -20.81 -21.09 19.66
CA SER A 144 -20.51 -21.93 18.49
C SER A 144 -21.77 -22.36 17.76
N ASN A 145 -22.84 -22.69 18.49
CA ASN A 145 -24.14 -23.01 17.90
C ASN A 145 -24.72 -21.80 17.15
N ASN A 146 -24.75 -20.62 17.78
CA ASN A 146 -25.23 -19.39 17.12
C ASN A 146 -24.41 -19.03 15.86
N MET A 147 -23.09 -19.23 15.90
CA MET A 147 -22.23 -19.05 14.74
C MET A 147 -22.56 -20.06 13.63
N THR A 148 -22.81 -21.32 13.99
CA THR A 148 -23.23 -22.36 13.03
C THR A 148 -24.55 -22.01 12.37
N ASP A 149 -25.53 -21.50 13.13
CA ASP A 149 -26.82 -21.05 12.60
C ASP A 149 -26.65 -19.87 11.63
N THR A 150 -25.75 -18.94 11.94
CA THR A 150 -25.43 -17.82 11.05
C THR A 150 -24.79 -18.32 9.74
N LEU A 151 -23.87 -19.28 9.82
CA LEU A 151 -23.24 -19.89 8.65
C LEU A 151 -24.26 -20.66 7.80
N LEU A 152 -25.20 -21.37 8.43
CA LEU A 152 -26.30 -22.04 7.74
C LEU A 152 -27.19 -21.02 7.01
N ALA A 153 -27.58 -19.94 7.68
CA ALA A 153 -28.38 -18.88 7.07
C ALA A 153 -27.66 -18.25 5.86
N GLN A 154 -26.36 -17.98 5.98
CA GLN A 154 -25.55 -17.47 4.87
C GLN A 154 -25.41 -18.49 3.73
N ALA A 155 -25.25 -19.78 4.03
CA ALA A 155 -25.23 -20.84 3.02
C ALA A 155 -26.56 -20.93 2.26
N TYR A 156 -27.70 -20.77 2.94
CA TYR A 156 -29.00 -20.71 2.27
C TYR A 156 -29.14 -19.46 1.38
N ALA A 157 -28.72 -18.29 1.87
CA ALA A 157 -28.76 -17.05 1.10
C ALA A 157 -27.88 -17.13 -0.16
N THR A 158 -26.66 -17.65 -0.05
CA THR A 158 -25.75 -17.84 -1.20
C THR A 158 -26.28 -18.87 -2.19
N ARG A 159 -26.93 -19.94 -1.72
CA ARG A 159 -27.61 -20.91 -2.61
C ARG A 159 -28.70 -20.22 -3.44
N GLU A 160 -29.54 -19.40 -2.80
CA GLU A 160 -30.58 -18.65 -3.50
C GLU A 160 -29.98 -17.67 -4.51
N GLU A 161 -28.93 -16.95 -4.12
CA GLU A 161 -28.22 -16.05 -5.02
C GLU A 161 -27.65 -16.78 -6.24
N LEU A 162 -27.03 -17.95 -6.07
CA LEU A 162 -26.55 -18.78 -7.19
C LEU A 162 -27.68 -19.24 -8.12
N LEU A 163 -28.87 -19.54 -7.59
CA LEU A 163 -30.05 -19.86 -8.41
C LEU A 163 -30.49 -18.65 -9.24
N THR A 164 -30.54 -17.46 -8.64
CA THR A 164 -30.88 -16.22 -9.38
C THR A 164 -29.80 -15.86 -10.41
N GLN A 165 -28.52 -16.04 -10.09
CA GLN A 165 -27.40 -15.84 -11.01
C GLN A 165 -27.46 -16.80 -12.20
N ARG A 166 -27.86 -18.07 -11.99
CA ARG A 166 -28.10 -19.02 -13.09
C ARG A 166 -29.16 -18.52 -14.06
N ALA A 167 -30.26 -17.96 -13.56
CA ALA A 167 -31.30 -17.37 -14.41
C ALA A 167 -30.76 -16.15 -15.19
N SER A 168 -29.94 -15.31 -14.55
CA SER A 168 -29.26 -14.19 -15.21
C SER A 168 -28.29 -14.65 -16.30
N LEU A 169 -27.46 -15.66 -16.04
CA LEU A 169 -26.54 -16.23 -17.04
C LEU A 169 -27.28 -16.82 -18.24
N ALA A 170 -28.40 -17.50 -18.02
CA ALA A 170 -29.24 -17.98 -19.11
C ALA A 170 -29.79 -16.82 -19.96
N ASN A 171 -30.17 -15.70 -19.33
CA ASN A 171 -30.59 -14.49 -20.04
C ASN A 171 -29.43 -13.81 -20.79
N ILE A 172 -28.23 -13.78 -20.22
CA ILE A 172 -27.02 -13.28 -20.89
C ILE A 172 -26.69 -14.16 -22.10
N GLN A 173 -26.75 -15.48 -21.97
CA GLN A 173 -26.53 -16.41 -23.08
C GLN A 173 -27.53 -16.17 -24.21
N ARG A 174 -28.81 -15.98 -23.88
CA ARG A 174 -29.84 -15.62 -24.88
C ARG A 174 -29.54 -14.28 -25.55
N ARG A 175 -29.15 -13.25 -24.79
CA ARG A 175 -28.74 -11.95 -25.35
C ARG A 175 -27.50 -12.05 -26.22
N LEU A 176 -26.47 -12.80 -25.81
CA LEU A 176 -25.27 -13.04 -26.60
C LEU A 176 -25.60 -13.74 -27.93
N PHE A 177 -26.46 -14.76 -27.90
CA PHE A 177 -26.92 -15.43 -29.12
C PHE A 177 -27.71 -14.49 -30.03
N ASN A 178 -28.58 -13.66 -29.46
CA ASN A 178 -29.33 -12.64 -30.20
C ASN A 178 -28.40 -11.55 -30.78
N THR A 179 -27.40 -11.08 -30.04
CA THR A 179 -26.39 -10.13 -30.53
C THR A 179 -25.50 -10.74 -31.60
N ALA A 180 -25.08 -11.99 -31.42
CA ALA A 180 -24.28 -12.71 -32.42
C ALA A 180 -25.06 -12.92 -33.73
N SER A 181 -26.38 -13.11 -33.67
CA SER A 181 -27.25 -13.18 -34.85
C SER A 181 -27.63 -11.81 -35.41
N SER A 182 -27.61 -10.74 -34.62
CA SER A 182 -27.97 -9.37 -35.05
C SER A 182 -26.80 -8.50 -35.50
N ILE A 183 -25.54 -8.99 -35.46
CA ILE A 183 -24.39 -8.32 -36.10
C ILE A 183 -24.10 -9.01 -37.45
N PRO A 184 -24.83 -8.67 -38.53
CA PRO A 184 -24.45 -9.10 -39.87
C PRO A 184 -23.11 -8.44 -40.25
N GLY A 185 -22.10 -9.25 -40.56
CA GLY A 185 -20.80 -8.75 -41.07
C GLY A 185 -19.55 -9.15 -40.28
N ILE A 186 -19.65 -9.83 -39.15
CA ILE A 186 -18.44 -10.37 -38.46
C ILE A 186 -17.67 -11.33 -39.40
N ASN A 187 -18.38 -12.20 -40.14
CA ASN A 187 -17.75 -13.07 -41.13
C ASN A 187 -17.01 -12.31 -42.24
N THR A 188 -17.50 -11.13 -42.65
CA THR A 188 -16.86 -10.35 -43.72
C THR A 188 -15.63 -9.60 -43.22
N VAL A 189 -15.64 -9.10 -41.98
CA VAL A 189 -14.47 -8.47 -41.34
C VAL A 189 -13.38 -9.50 -41.05
N ILE A 190 -13.73 -10.67 -40.50
CA ILE A 190 -12.77 -11.77 -40.26
C ILE A 190 -12.16 -12.26 -41.58
N SER A 191 -12.96 -12.38 -42.65
CA SER A 191 -12.46 -12.75 -43.98
C SER A 191 -11.51 -11.69 -44.57
N LYS A 192 -11.82 -10.40 -44.41
CA LYS A 192 -10.92 -9.29 -44.83
C LYS A 192 -9.59 -9.28 -44.08
N ILE A 193 -9.57 -9.66 -42.80
CA ILE A 193 -8.33 -9.76 -42.01
C ILE A 193 -7.46 -10.94 -42.50
N ASN A 194 -8.06 -12.11 -42.73
CA ASN A 194 -7.34 -13.29 -43.19
C ASN A 194 -6.75 -13.11 -44.61
N THR A 195 -7.48 -12.46 -45.51
CA THR A 195 -7.00 -12.18 -46.87
C THR A 195 -5.80 -11.22 -46.90
N ARG A 196 -5.75 -10.20 -46.03
CA ARG A 196 -4.57 -9.32 -45.90
C ARG A 196 -3.35 -10.10 -45.41
N LYS A 197 -3.50 -10.91 -44.36
CA LYS A 197 -2.41 -11.71 -43.78
C LYS A 197 -1.81 -12.71 -44.79
N LYS A 198 -2.65 -13.33 -45.64
CA LYS A 198 -2.19 -14.21 -46.73
C LYS A 198 -1.41 -13.46 -47.80
N ARG A 199 -1.81 -12.24 -48.16
CA ARG A 199 -1.07 -11.41 -49.13
C ARG A 199 0.30 -11.03 -48.59
N ASP A 200 0.39 -10.59 -47.34
CA ASP A 200 1.68 -10.22 -46.75
C ASP A 200 2.64 -11.41 -46.65
N SER A 201 2.12 -12.59 -46.27
CA SER A 201 2.92 -13.83 -46.25
C SER A 201 3.40 -14.24 -47.64
N LEU A 202 2.59 -14.01 -48.69
CA LEU A 202 2.95 -14.34 -50.07
C LEU A 202 4.02 -13.36 -50.59
N ILE A 203 3.88 -12.06 -50.31
CA ILE A 203 4.88 -11.04 -50.67
C ILE A 203 6.21 -11.36 -49.99
N LEU A 204 6.19 -11.67 -48.69
CA LEU A 204 7.40 -12.04 -47.94
C LEU A 204 8.07 -13.29 -48.51
N ALA A 205 7.30 -14.33 -48.84
CA ALA A 205 7.83 -15.55 -49.44
C ALA A 205 8.50 -15.27 -50.79
N VAL A 206 7.87 -14.47 -51.66
CA VAL A 206 8.44 -14.10 -52.97
C VAL A 206 9.74 -13.32 -52.82
N ILE A 207 9.82 -12.37 -51.89
CA ILE A 207 11.04 -11.59 -51.65
C ILE A 207 12.18 -12.51 -51.20
N ILE A 208 11.90 -13.44 -50.27
CA ILE A 208 12.90 -14.39 -49.79
C ILE A 208 13.37 -15.30 -50.93
N THR A 209 12.45 -15.86 -51.72
CA THR A 209 12.80 -16.73 -52.86
C THR A 209 13.63 -16.00 -53.91
N LEU A 210 13.24 -14.77 -54.29
CA LEU A 210 14.02 -13.96 -55.23
C LEU A 210 15.40 -13.57 -54.67
N GLY A 211 15.48 -13.23 -53.39
CA GLY A 211 16.75 -12.93 -52.72
C GLY A 211 17.71 -14.12 -52.74
N ILE A 212 17.21 -15.32 -52.44
CA ILE A 212 18.00 -16.56 -52.52
C ILE A 212 18.45 -16.83 -53.95
N LEU A 213 17.56 -16.69 -54.94
CA LEU A 213 17.87 -16.94 -56.34
C LEU A 213 18.91 -15.96 -56.89
N PHE A 214 18.80 -14.67 -56.51
CA PHE A 214 19.76 -13.64 -56.90
C PHE A 214 21.14 -13.91 -56.32
N ILE A 215 21.24 -14.32 -55.04
CA ILE A 215 22.52 -14.68 -54.41
C ILE A 215 23.15 -15.90 -55.10
N LEU A 216 22.35 -16.87 -55.55
CA LEU A 216 22.84 -18.07 -56.22
C LEU A 216 23.33 -17.77 -57.65
N PHE A 217 22.63 -16.90 -58.38
CA PHE A 217 22.95 -16.60 -59.78
C PHE A 217 24.02 -15.51 -59.95
N LEU A 218 24.21 -14.62 -58.96
CA LEU A 218 25.23 -13.56 -58.96
C LEU A 218 26.58 -14.04 -58.35
N ARG A 219 26.67 -15.31 -57.96
CA ARG A 219 27.89 -15.95 -57.48
C ARG A 219 28.40 -16.94 -58.52
#